data_AF-A0A452H228-F1
#
_entry.id   AF-A0A452H228-F1
#
_cell.length_a   1.000
_cell.length_b   1.000
_cell.length_c   1.000
_cell.angle_alpha   90.00
_cell.angle_beta   90.00
_cell.angle_gamma   90.00
#
_symmetry.space_group_name_H-M   'P 1'
#
loop_
_entity.id
_entity.type
_entity.pdbx_description
1 polymer ?
#
loop_
_entity_poly.entity_id
_entity_poly.type
_entity_poly.pdbx_seq_one_letter_code
_entity_poly.pdbx_strand_id
1 'polypeptide(L)'
;MESFAVAYIDDICVFSQTWEDHLFQVKQVLDRLRNAGLTVKAEKCKVGMAEVSYLGHRVGSGCLKPEPAKICKLPAEPGPCFTYMSRYFYNSVTKRCEEFVYGGCQGNGNRFPNMDECLQTCGSSGKRAIEIQLVGL
;
A
#
# COMPACT_ATOMS: atom_id res chain seq x y z
N MET A 1 17.47 -8.91 11.77
CA MET A 1 17.61 -9.42 10.39
C MET A 1 16.28 -9.12 9.72
N GLU A 2 16.23 -8.09 8.87
CA GLU A 2 14.97 -7.67 8.25
C GLU A 2 14.49 -8.73 7.25
N SER A 3 13.26 -9.22 7.43
CA SER A 3 12.62 -10.18 6.51
C SER A 3 12.13 -9.47 5.26
N PHE A 4 12.58 -9.90 4.08
CA PHE A 4 12.21 -9.29 2.77
C PHE A 4 11.04 -9.99 2.05
N ALA A 5 10.45 -10.99 2.70
CA ALA A 5 9.32 -11.75 2.18
C ALA A 5 8.36 -12.09 3.32
N VAL A 6 7.06 -11.99 3.03
CA VAL A 6 5.97 -12.42 3.92
C VAL A 6 5.12 -13.42 3.15
N ALA A 7 4.83 -14.56 3.77
CA ALA A 7 3.96 -15.58 3.21
C ALA A 7 2.70 -15.66 4.07
N TYR A 8 1.52 -15.69 3.44
CA TYR A 8 0.32 -16.16 4.11
C TYR A 8 -0.62 -16.81 3.09
N ILE A 9 -1.05 -18.03 3.44
CA ILE A 9 -1.75 -18.98 2.58
C ILE A 9 -0.99 -19.16 1.25
N ASP A 10 -1.66 -18.93 0.11
CA ASP A 10 -1.16 -19.19 -1.24
C ASP A 10 -0.35 -18.02 -1.80
N ASP A 11 -0.11 -16.97 -1.00
CA ASP A 11 0.48 -15.74 -1.48
C ASP A 11 1.78 -15.44 -0.74
N ILE A 12 2.83 -15.18 -1.53
CA ILE A 12 4.12 -14.70 -1.03
C ILE A 12 4.33 -13.29 -1.57
N CYS A 13 4.40 -12.31 -0.67
CA CYS A 13 4.77 -10.95 -0.99
C CYS A 13 6.28 -10.76 -0.79
N VAL A 14 6.99 -10.35 -1.83
CA VAL A 14 8.41 -9.96 -1.75
C VAL A 14 8.50 -8.44 -1.89
N PHE A 15 9.31 -7.80 -1.05
CA PHE A 15 9.49 -6.34 -1.06
C PHE A 15 10.95 -5.96 -0.82
N SER A 16 11.40 -4.91 -1.50
CA SER A 16 12.80 -4.48 -1.48
C SER A 16 12.92 -2.96 -1.64
N GLN A 17 14.07 -2.41 -1.27
CA GLN A 17 14.34 -0.96 -1.40
C GLN A 17 14.80 -0.59 -2.82
N THR A 18 15.60 -1.44 -3.46
CA THR A 18 16.13 -1.24 -4.82
C THR A 18 15.59 -2.30 -5.78
N TRP A 19 15.61 -2.02 -7.09
CA TRP A 19 15.16 -2.99 -8.10
C TRP A 19 16.14 -4.14 -8.25
N GLU A 20 17.42 -3.84 -8.12
CA GLU A 20 18.53 -4.79 -8.17
C GLU A 20 18.41 -5.80 -7.03
N ASP A 21 18.19 -5.33 -5.80
CA ASP A 21 17.94 -6.20 -4.64
C ASP A 21 16.65 -7.00 -4.82
N HIS A 22 15.64 -6.39 -5.44
CA HIS A 22 14.36 -7.04 -5.68
C HIS A 22 14.48 -8.26 -6.59
N LEU A 23 15.20 -8.13 -7.70
CA LEU A 23 15.48 -9.26 -8.59
C LEU A 23 16.25 -10.37 -7.86
N PHE A 24 17.23 -10.00 -7.04
CA PHE A 24 18.01 -10.96 -6.25
C PHE A 24 17.16 -11.69 -5.21
N GLN A 25 16.29 -10.97 -4.50
CA GLN A 25 15.41 -11.51 -3.47
C GLN A 25 14.29 -12.38 -4.05
N VAL A 26 13.69 -11.97 -5.17
CA VAL A 26 12.71 -12.79 -5.90
C VAL A 26 13.35 -14.09 -6.36
N LYS A 27 14.58 -14.03 -6.92
CA LYS A 27 15.32 -15.24 -7.30
C LYS A 27 15.52 -16.18 -6.10
N GLN A 28 15.95 -15.67 -4.95
CA GLN A 28 16.10 -16.48 -3.74
C GLN A 28 14.79 -17.14 -3.30
N VAL A 29 13.66 -16.43 -3.39
CA VAL A 29 12.34 -16.99 -3.06
C VAL A 29 11.95 -18.09 -4.03
N LEU A 30 12.11 -17.88 -5.34
CA LEU A 30 11.80 -18.87 -6.37
C LEU A 30 12.68 -20.13 -6.24
N ASP A 31 13.96 -19.97 -5.91
CA ASP A 31 14.88 -21.09 -5.69
C ASP A 31 14.46 -21.91 -4.45
N ARG A 32 14.03 -21.25 -3.37
CA ARG A 32 13.50 -21.93 -2.18
C ARG A 32 12.21 -22.70 -2.48
N LEU A 33 11.29 -22.10 -3.23
CA LEU A 33 10.04 -22.76 -3.62
C LEU A 33 10.32 -24.02 -4.46
N ARG A 34 11.24 -23.92 -5.43
CA ARG A 34 11.65 -25.05 -6.26
C ARG A 34 12.24 -26.19 -5.44
N ASN A 35 13.14 -25.88 -4.50
CA ASN A 35 13.75 -26.88 -3.63
C ASN A 35 12.75 -27.53 -2.66
N ALA A 36 11.65 -26.83 -2.34
CA ALA A 36 10.56 -27.36 -1.54
C ALA A 36 9.51 -28.15 -2.36
N GLY A 37 9.69 -28.27 -3.69
CA GLY A 37 8.73 -28.95 -4.57
C GLY A 37 7.44 -28.15 -4.82
N LEU A 38 7.45 -26.84 -4.56
CA LEU A 38 6.31 -25.95 -4.78
C LEU A 38 6.37 -25.32 -6.18
N THR A 39 5.20 -25.16 -6.81
CA THR A 39 5.08 -24.59 -8.17
C THR A 39 4.33 -23.25 -8.14
N VAL A 40 4.82 -22.31 -8.94
CA VAL A 40 4.27 -20.94 -9.05
C VAL A 40 3.55 -20.80 -10.39
N LYS A 41 2.35 -20.19 -10.43
CA LYS A 41 1.67 -19.89 -11.70
C LYS A 41 2.05 -18.51 -12.19
N ALA A 42 2.95 -18.47 -13.17
CA ALA A 42 3.45 -17.23 -13.75
C ALA A 42 2.33 -16.26 -14.21
N GLU A 43 1.25 -16.80 -14.77
CA GLU A 43 0.08 -16.02 -15.25
C GLU A 43 -0.67 -15.26 -14.15
N LYS A 44 -0.45 -15.63 -12.89
CA LYS A 44 -1.12 -15.08 -11.71
C LYS A 44 -0.18 -14.21 -10.86
N CYS A 45 1.12 -14.25 -11.12
CA CYS A 45 2.10 -13.41 -10.43
C CYS A 45 2.03 -11.97 -10.94
N LYS A 46 2.02 -11.02 -10.00
CA LYS A 46 2.08 -9.59 -10.33
C LYS A 46 3.50 -9.09 -10.10
N VAL A 47 4.23 -8.92 -11.21
CA VAL A 47 5.65 -8.55 -11.22
C VAL A 47 5.83 -7.04 -11.37
N GLY A 48 6.78 -6.44 -10.64
CA GLY A 48 7.16 -5.03 -10.73
C GLY A 48 6.06 -4.04 -10.33
N MET A 49 5.04 -4.46 -9.58
CA MET A 49 3.97 -3.56 -9.15
C MET A 49 4.49 -2.58 -8.12
N ALA A 50 3.88 -1.40 -7.99
CA ALA A 50 4.37 -0.45 -7.01
C ALA A 50 3.95 -0.75 -5.57
N GLU A 51 2.77 -1.33 -5.49
CA GLU A 51 2.02 -1.64 -4.30
C GLU A 51 1.21 -2.89 -4.64
N VAL A 52 1.08 -3.81 -3.71
CA VAL A 52 0.30 -5.03 -3.88
C VAL A 52 -0.88 -4.99 -2.91
N SER A 53 -2.07 -5.35 -3.39
CA SER A 53 -3.23 -5.54 -2.51
C SER A 53 -3.17 -6.94 -1.89
N TYR A 54 -3.05 -7.00 -0.57
CA TYR A 54 -2.94 -8.22 0.23
C TYR A 54 -4.03 -8.24 1.31
N LEU A 55 -4.98 -9.20 1.27
CA LEU A 55 -6.07 -9.33 2.25
C LEU A 55 -6.82 -8.01 2.56
N GLY A 56 -7.10 -7.19 1.54
CA GLY A 56 -7.75 -5.89 1.72
C GLY A 56 -6.86 -4.76 2.29
N HIS A 57 -5.54 -4.96 2.30
CA HIS A 57 -4.53 -3.99 2.72
C HIS A 57 -3.58 -3.70 1.56
N ARG A 58 -3.01 -2.48 1.50
CA ARG A 58 -1.91 -2.20 0.57
C ARG A 58 -0.59 -2.53 1.25
N VAL A 59 0.15 -3.47 0.66
CA VAL A 59 1.51 -3.84 1.07
C VAL A 59 2.48 -3.17 0.11
N GLY A 60 3.27 -2.26 0.66
CA GLY A 60 4.34 -1.57 -0.06
C GLY A 60 5.31 -0.95 0.93
N SER A 61 6.61 -1.19 0.74
CA SER A 61 7.70 -0.50 1.44
C SER A 61 7.68 -0.62 2.95
N GLY A 62 7.54 -1.85 3.46
CA GLY A 62 7.67 -2.17 4.88
C GLY A 62 6.48 -1.76 5.76
N CYS A 63 5.36 -1.35 5.18
CA CYS A 63 4.17 -0.96 5.95
C CYS A 63 2.90 -1.66 5.43
N LEU A 64 2.10 -2.16 6.38
CA LEU A 64 0.70 -2.50 6.16
C LEU A 64 -0.11 -1.20 6.25
N LYS A 65 -0.67 -0.72 5.14
CA LYS A 65 -1.57 0.45 5.16
C LYS A 65 -3.01 0.03 4.84
N PRO A 66 -4.02 0.54 5.58
CA PRO A 66 -5.42 0.35 5.22
C PRO A 66 -5.67 0.91 3.82
N GLU A 67 -6.51 0.24 3.03
CA GLU A 67 -6.67 0.52 1.61
C GLU A 67 -7.05 2.00 1.35
N PRO A 68 -6.11 2.83 0.87
CA PRO A 68 -6.34 4.24 0.58
C PRO A 68 -7.43 4.43 -0.49
N ALA A 69 -7.76 3.40 -1.27
CA ALA A 69 -8.81 3.51 -2.28
C ALA A 69 -10.20 3.80 -1.67
N LYS A 70 -10.42 3.51 -0.39
CA LYS A 70 -11.67 3.87 0.31
C LYS A 70 -11.58 5.28 0.89
N ILE A 71 -10.52 5.61 1.62
CA ILE A 71 -10.37 6.91 2.30
C ILE A 71 -10.17 8.05 1.31
N CYS A 72 -9.29 7.89 0.33
CA CYS A 72 -8.93 8.93 -0.64
C CYS A 72 -10.05 9.22 -1.67
N LYS A 73 -11.21 8.59 -1.55
CA LYS A 73 -12.40 8.90 -2.35
C LYS A 73 -13.48 9.62 -1.53
N LEU A 74 -13.32 9.71 -0.21
CA LEU A 74 -14.25 10.43 0.65
C LEU A 74 -14.10 11.94 0.45
N PRO A 75 -15.17 12.73 0.62
CA PRO A 75 -15.09 14.18 0.57
C PRO A 75 -14.36 14.72 1.82
N ALA A 76 -13.86 15.96 1.73
CA ALA A 76 -13.48 16.72 2.92
C ALA A 76 -14.71 16.93 3.82
N GLU A 77 -14.60 16.60 5.10
CA GLU A 77 -15.72 16.71 6.05
C GLU A 77 -15.29 17.49 7.30
N PRO A 78 -15.65 18.78 7.38
CA PRO A 78 -15.31 19.64 8.52
C PRO A 78 -15.89 19.17 9.85
N GLY A 79 -17.01 18.43 9.83
CA GLY A 79 -17.77 18.08 11.03
C GLY A 79 -18.56 19.28 11.60
N PRO A 80 -19.38 19.06 12.64
CA PRO A 80 -20.30 20.08 13.16
C PRO A 80 -19.69 21.00 14.22
N CYS A 81 -18.47 20.72 14.69
CA CYS A 81 -17.80 21.56 15.69
C CYS A 81 -17.15 22.81 15.07
N PHE A 82 -16.78 23.78 15.91
CA PHE A 82 -16.39 25.13 15.48
C PHE A 82 -14.92 25.48 15.73
N THR A 83 -14.06 24.50 15.99
CA THR A 83 -12.62 24.73 16.11
C THR A 83 -12.03 24.99 14.73
N TYR A 84 -11.03 25.86 14.64
CA TYR A 84 -10.31 26.11 13.39
C TYR A 84 -9.03 25.25 13.35
N MET A 85 -9.10 24.07 12.76
CA MET A 85 -7.93 23.21 12.59
C MET A 85 -7.61 23.04 11.10
N SER A 86 -6.47 23.57 10.64
CA SER A 86 -5.95 23.27 9.30
C SER A 86 -5.62 21.78 9.19
N ARG A 87 -6.17 21.13 8.16
CA ARG A 87 -5.97 19.72 7.83
C ARG A 87 -5.88 19.57 6.32
N TYR A 88 -5.42 18.40 5.87
CA TYR A 88 -5.30 18.07 4.46
C TYR A 88 -6.25 16.93 4.11
N PHE A 89 -6.84 16.97 2.92
CA PHE A 89 -7.61 15.88 2.36
C PHE A 89 -7.15 15.61 0.93
N TYR A 90 -7.33 14.39 0.45
CA TYR A 90 -7.08 14.08 -0.95
C TYR A 90 -8.31 14.39 -1.80
N ASN A 91 -8.16 15.32 -2.73
CA ASN A 91 -9.16 15.65 -3.72
C ASN A 91 -9.02 14.70 -4.92
N SER A 92 -9.97 13.77 -5.04
CA SER A 92 -9.97 12.76 -6.09
C SER A 92 -10.27 13.31 -7.50
N VAL A 93 -10.79 14.54 -7.60
CA VAL A 93 -11.05 15.25 -8.86
C VAL A 93 -9.77 15.89 -9.38
N THR A 94 -9.07 16.65 -8.55
CA THR A 94 -7.82 17.33 -8.92
C THR A 94 -6.61 16.41 -8.84
N LYS A 95 -6.76 15.24 -8.21
CA LYS A 95 -5.70 14.26 -7.89
C LYS A 95 -4.61 14.83 -6.99
N ARG A 96 -4.97 15.75 -6.08
CA ARG A 96 -4.03 16.45 -5.20
C ARG A 96 -4.48 16.41 -3.75
N CYS A 97 -3.52 16.52 -2.85
CA CYS A 97 -3.80 16.83 -1.47
C CYS A 97 -4.03 18.34 -1.33
N GLU A 98 -5.14 18.72 -0.71
CA GLU A 98 -5.61 20.10 -0.58
C GLU A 98 -5.90 20.39 0.90
N GLU A 99 -5.70 21.64 1.31
CA GLU A 99 -5.98 22.08 2.68
C GLU A 99 -7.49 22.34 2.87
N PHE A 100 -8.01 22.00 4.05
CA PHE A 100 -9.36 22.35 4.49
C PHE A 100 -9.40 22.61 6.00
N VAL A 101 -10.46 23.28 6.46
CA VAL A 101 -10.70 23.55 7.88
C VAL A 101 -11.52 22.43 8.49
N TYR A 102 -11.00 21.81 9.54
CA TYR A 102 -11.70 20.81 10.35
C TYR A 102 -12.17 21.41 11.68
N GLY A 103 -13.45 21.20 11.97
CA GLY A 103 -14.18 21.72 13.13
C GLY A 103 -13.77 21.13 14.48
N GLY A 104 -12.97 20.07 14.51
CA GLY A 104 -12.46 19.44 15.73
C GLY A 104 -13.25 18.24 16.24
N CYS A 105 -14.39 17.89 15.63
CA CYS A 105 -15.12 16.66 15.97
C CYS A 105 -15.80 16.01 14.76
N GLN A 106 -16.09 14.70 14.87
CA GLN A 106 -16.72 13.87 13.83
C GLN A 106 -15.95 13.90 12.49
N GLY A 107 -16.64 13.92 11.35
CA GLY A 107 -16.02 13.84 10.03
C GLY A 107 -15.66 12.42 9.61
N ASN A 108 -14.85 12.31 8.55
CA ASN A 108 -14.41 11.04 8.00
C ASN A 108 -12.87 10.92 7.94
N GLY A 109 -12.39 9.80 7.41
CA GLY A 109 -10.97 9.45 7.39
C GLY A 109 -10.09 10.21 6.39
N ASN A 110 -10.67 10.97 5.44
CA ASN A 110 -9.89 11.78 4.48
C ASN A 110 -9.47 13.10 5.12
N ARG A 111 -8.70 12.99 6.20
CA ARG A 111 -8.27 14.11 7.05
C ARG A 111 -6.90 13.80 7.66
N PHE A 112 -5.88 14.45 7.11
CA PHE A 112 -4.49 14.27 7.47
C PHE A 112 -3.96 15.51 8.21
N PRO A 113 -3.03 15.36 9.18
CA PRO A 113 -2.42 16.47 9.91
C PRO A 113 -1.49 17.33 9.05
N ASN A 114 -0.90 16.78 8.00
CA ASN A 114 0.04 17.48 7.13
C ASN A 114 -0.02 16.94 5.70
N MET A 115 0.58 17.70 4.77
CA MET A 115 0.64 17.37 3.35
C MET A 115 1.33 16.02 3.10
N ASP A 116 2.43 15.75 3.79
CA ASP A 116 3.22 14.53 3.59
C ASP A 116 2.43 13.28 3.92
N GLU A 117 1.69 13.27 5.04
CA GLU A 117 0.85 12.14 5.43
C GLU A 117 -0.30 11.91 4.44
N CYS A 118 -0.87 12.99 3.89
CA CYS A 118 -1.85 12.90 2.82
C CYS A 118 -1.23 12.29 1.55
N LEU A 119 -0.08 12.77 1.11
CA LEU A 119 0.60 12.28 -0.11
C LEU A 119 1.10 10.85 0.05
N GLN A 120 1.59 10.47 1.22
CA GLN A 120 2.02 9.09 1.51
C GLN A 120 0.86 8.11 1.59
N THR A 121 -0.35 8.60 1.84
CA THR A 121 -1.56 7.77 1.93
C THR A 121 -2.29 7.72 0.59
N CYS A 122 -2.50 8.87 -0.04
CA CYS A 122 -3.35 9.05 -1.21
C CYS A 122 -2.62 9.49 -2.47
N GLY A 123 -1.44 10.09 -2.33
CA GLY A 123 -0.58 10.43 -3.45
C GLY A 123 -0.02 9.15 -4.07
N SER A 124 -0.02 9.10 -5.40
CA SER A 124 0.54 7.99 -6.17
C SER A 124 2.06 7.91 -5.94
N SER A 125 2.48 7.30 -4.84
CA SER A 125 3.89 7.09 -4.52
C SER A 125 4.28 5.68 -4.94
N GLY A 126 4.89 5.57 -6.12
CA GLY A 126 5.42 4.32 -6.61
C GLY A 126 6.48 3.74 -5.67
N LYS A 127 6.08 2.85 -4.77
CA LYS A 127 7.00 1.84 -4.20
C LYS A 127 7.15 0.72 -5.23
N ARG A 128 7.86 -0.39 -5.00
CA ARG A 128 7.89 -1.56 -5.91
C ARG A 128 7.78 -2.83 -5.06
N ALA A 129 6.74 -3.62 -5.27
CA ALA A 129 6.38 -4.86 -4.62
C ALA A 129 5.99 -5.90 -5.69
N ILE A 130 6.33 -7.17 -5.44
CA ILE A 130 5.92 -8.29 -6.28
C ILE A 130 5.04 -9.22 -5.47
N GLU A 131 3.87 -9.52 -6.02
CA GLU A 131 2.95 -10.55 -5.52
C GLU A 131 3.24 -11.85 -6.26
N ILE A 132 3.68 -12.88 -5.54
CA ILE A 132 3.86 -14.23 -6.08
C ILE A 132 2.65 -15.06 -5.62
N GLN A 133 1.86 -15.55 -6.57
CA GLN A 133 0.75 -16.45 -6.30
C GLN A 133 1.20 -17.91 -6.48
N LEU A 134 1.16 -18.66 -5.39
CA LEU A 134 1.36 -20.11 -5.38
C LEU A 134 0.11 -20.79 -5.94
N VAL A 135 0.32 -21.95 -6.57
CA VAL A 135 -0.79 -22.88 -6.79
C VAL A 135 -0.55 -24.05 -5.85
N GLY A 136 -1.57 -24.39 -5.07
CA GLY A 136 -1.61 -25.70 -4.43
C GLY A 136 -1.43 -26.79 -5.47
N LEU A 137 -0.71 -27.84 -5.08
CA LEU A 137 -0.60 -29.10 -5.83
C LEU A 137 -2.00 -29.65 -6.18
#